data_AF-A0A926ATU9-F1
#
_entry.id   AF-A0A926ATU9-F1
#
_cell.length_a   1.000
_cell.length_b   1.000
_cell.length_c   1.000
_cell.angle_alpha   90.00
_cell.angle_beta   90.00
_cell.angle_gamma   90.00
#
_symmetry.space_group_name_H-M   'P 1'
#
loop_
_entity.id
_entity.type
_entity.pdbx_description
1 polymer ?
#
loop_
_entity_poly.entity_id
_entity_poly.type
_entity_poly.pdbx_seq_one_letter_code
_entity_poly.pdbx_strand_id
1 'polypeptide(L)'
;KLPVGKHEQLVEYRRQQQQWLDETADLRHELHEIEKAARIKMAGDKRMKFPADVLAAIDCPPEERSAMQRQLTFWSERQMEYKNDDLPKHIAEDKKARREELIALLAEAKKKQPKPPREANVMAVGELSTTPPKTHLLETGSYDKPLEELAPHYPAILRREATLNPLAITPPNERSSGRRSELARWLTSADHPLTHRVWVNRVWQGHFGKGLIDNANDFGVQTPTPPHLDLFDWLTSEFIASGYSTKHLHRLIVLSATYRQAGEVRKVEGGRRSEDRTVSSSSSSSGSTLPLPPSPLYSSFPRQRLSSERIRDAWLVASGNFNDTMFGTGVRPELPPNFGGAGAWKVSDPPDRVRRSVYIYAKRNLPYPLMAAFDFPDMHEACGCRTKTTIAPQALMLLNSGLIVNAAKQLASRSKDEAGSADPAARIGRAWQIAFGRSPSDREVQAAMKFTAAQQQIIADSDTTRTGESVHTPTDSDTEAAFLDLCHALLNANEFLFVE
;
A
#
# COMPACT_ATOMS: atom_id res chain seq x y z
N LYS A 1 -6.03 -21.60 1.80
CA LYS A 1 -6.62 -20.53 2.66
C LYS A 1 -6.45 -20.93 4.11
N LEU A 2 -6.12 -20.00 5.00
CA LEU A 2 -6.00 -20.25 6.43
C LEU A 2 -7.23 -19.67 7.16
N PRO A 3 -7.81 -20.39 8.13
CA PRO A 3 -8.85 -19.84 8.98
C PRO A 3 -8.25 -18.77 9.90
N VAL A 4 -8.87 -17.60 9.94
CA VAL A 4 -8.48 -16.48 10.79
C VAL A 4 -9.70 -15.99 11.58
N GLY A 5 -9.48 -15.57 12.82
CA GLY A 5 -10.55 -15.16 13.72
C GLY A 5 -10.03 -14.96 15.14
N LYS A 6 -10.92 -14.61 16.07
CA LYS A 6 -10.57 -14.60 17.49
C LYS A 6 -10.21 -16.02 17.95
N HIS A 7 -9.37 -16.13 18.98
CA HIS A 7 -8.89 -17.43 19.47
C HIS A 7 -10.04 -18.41 19.78
N GLU A 8 -11.05 -17.95 20.52
CA GLU A 8 -12.23 -18.75 20.87
C GLU A 8 -12.98 -19.29 19.63
N GLN A 9 -13.19 -18.44 18.62
CA GLN A 9 -13.85 -18.83 17.38
C GLN A 9 -13.04 -19.88 16.60
N LEU A 10 -11.71 -19.78 16.64
CA LEU A 10 -10.83 -20.74 15.99
C LEU A 10 -10.78 -22.07 16.73
N VAL A 11 -10.82 -22.06 18.07
CA VAL A 11 -10.91 -23.27 18.89
C VAL A 11 -12.22 -24.00 18.62
N GLU A 12 -13.34 -23.26 18.63
CA GLU A 12 -14.66 -23.82 18.34
C GLU A 12 -14.73 -24.40 16.92
N TYR A 13 -14.27 -23.63 15.93
CA TYR A 13 -14.20 -24.08 14.54
C TYR A 13 -13.37 -25.36 14.41
N ARG A 14 -12.19 -25.44 15.06
CA ARG A 14 -11.35 -26.65 15.02
C ARG A 14 -12.03 -27.85 15.66
N ARG A 15 -12.75 -27.66 16.77
CA ARG A 15 -13.50 -28.72 17.44
C ARG A 15 -14.60 -29.28 16.52
N GLN A 16 -15.43 -28.40 15.97
CA GLN A 16 -16.49 -28.80 15.03
C GLN A 16 -15.90 -29.45 13.76
N GLN A 17 -14.79 -28.90 13.25
CA GLN A 17 -14.11 -29.45 12.09
C GLN A 17 -13.56 -30.84 12.38
N GLN A 18 -13.00 -31.07 13.57
CA GLN A 18 -12.51 -32.39 13.97
C GLN A 18 -13.65 -33.40 14.11
N GLN A 19 -14.76 -33.02 14.76
CA GLN A 19 -15.95 -33.87 14.83
C GLN A 19 -16.45 -34.28 13.43
N TRP A 20 -16.54 -33.33 12.51
CA TRP A 20 -16.90 -33.62 11.12
C TRP A 20 -15.88 -34.51 10.42
N LEU A 21 -14.59 -34.33 10.67
CA LEU A 21 -13.54 -35.20 10.13
C LEU A 21 -13.69 -36.63 10.66
N ASP A 22 -14.00 -36.79 11.94
CA ASP A 22 -14.18 -38.10 12.57
C ASP A 22 -15.44 -38.79 12.04
N GLU A 23 -16.57 -38.09 11.95
CA GLU A 23 -17.84 -38.60 11.38
C GLU A 23 -17.71 -39.02 9.91
N THR A 24 -16.83 -38.37 9.14
CA THR A 24 -16.61 -38.68 7.73
C THR A 24 -15.38 -39.55 7.48
N ALA A 25 -14.68 -40.00 8.52
CA ALA A 25 -13.41 -40.73 8.39
C ALA A 25 -13.61 -42.04 7.61
N ASP A 26 -14.61 -42.83 7.97
CA ASP A 26 -14.90 -44.12 7.35
C ASP A 26 -15.26 -43.99 5.86
N LEU A 27 -16.14 -43.04 5.53
CA LEU A 27 -16.53 -42.74 4.14
C LEU A 27 -15.32 -42.29 3.29
N ARG A 28 -14.46 -41.44 3.86
CA ARG A 28 -13.24 -40.98 3.19
C ARG A 28 -12.21 -42.09 3.02
N HIS A 29 -12.09 -42.98 4.01
CA HIS A 29 -11.19 -44.13 3.96
C HIS A 29 -11.65 -45.15 2.92
N GLU A 30 -12.94 -45.50 2.90
CA GLU A 30 -13.52 -46.41 1.91
C GLU A 30 -13.35 -45.85 0.49
N LEU A 31 -13.63 -44.56 0.29
CA LEU A 31 -13.40 -43.89 -0.99
C LEU A 31 -11.90 -43.91 -1.38
N HIS A 32 -11.01 -43.65 -0.42
CA HIS A 32 -9.57 -43.70 -0.66
C HIS A 32 -9.12 -45.09 -1.13
N GLU A 33 -9.54 -46.17 -0.47
CA GLU A 33 -9.16 -47.54 -0.83
C GLU A 33 -9.70 -47.97 -2.20
N ILE A 34 -10.90 -47.53 -2.59
CA ILE A 34 -11.44 -47.74 -3.95
C ILE A 34 -10.58 -47.02 -4.99
N GLU A 35 -10.20 -45.77 -4.72
CA GLU A 35 -9.48 -44.94 -5.68
C GLU A 35 -7.96 -45.23 -5.71
N LYS A 36 -7.39 -45.79 -4.64
CA LYS A 36 -5.95 -45.98 -4.43
C LYS A 36 -5.22 -46.61 -5.61
N ALA A 37 -5.71 -47.73 -6.13
CA ALA A 37 -5.10 -48.42 -7.26
C ALA A 37 -5.08 -47.56 -8.54
N ALA A 38 -6.19 -46.86 -8.82
CA ALA A 38 -6.29 -45.94 -9.95
C ALA A 38 -5.32 -44.75 -9.79
N ARG A 39 -5.25 -44.17 -8.58
CA ARG A 39 -4.34 -43.06 -8.25
C ARG A 39 -2.87 -43.46 -8.40
N ILE A 40 -2.49 -44.65 -7.95
CA ILE A 40 -1.12 -45.19 -8.10
C ILE A 40 -0.77 -45.36 -9.57
N LYS A 41 -1.68 -45.93 -10.38
CA LYS A 41 -1.47 -46.12 -11.82
C LYS A 41 -1.27 -44.77 -12.55
N MET A 42 -2.15 -43.81 -12.30
CA MET A 42 -2.08 -42.47 -12.91
C MET A 42 -0.83 -41.69 -12.48
N ALA A 43 -0.42 -41.84 -11.22
CA ALA A 43 0.83 -41.26 -10.74
C ALA A 43 2.04 -41.90 -11.41
N GLY A 44 2.04 -43.23 -11.60
CA GLY A 44 3.09 -43.99 -12.30
C GLY A 44 3.34 -43.51 -13.72
N ASP A 45 2.30 -43.28 -14.52
CA ASP A 45 2.44 -42.81 -15.91
C ASP A 45 3.11 -41.42 -16.00
N LYS A 46 2.83 -40.54 -15.03
CA LYS A 46 3.47 -39.21 -14.95
C LYS A 46 4.86 -39.28 -14.36
N ARG A 47 5.09 -40.22 -13.44
CA ARG A 47 6.37 -40.45 -12.78
C ARG A 47 7.48 -40.74 -13.79
N MET A 48 7.18 -41.47 -14.87
CA MET A 48 8.12 -41.79 -15.96
C MET A 48 8.65 -40.55 -16.72
N LYS A 49 8.06 -39.36 -16.52
CA LYS A 49 8.48 -38.12 -17.18
C LYS A 49 9.52 -37.34 -16.39
N PHE A 50 9.79 -37.72 -15.14
CA PHE A 50 10.77 -37.01 -14.30
C PHE A 50 12.17 -37.62 -14.44
N PRO A 51 13.23 -36.80 -14.35
CA PRO A 51 14.59 -37.30 -14.33
C PRO A 51 14.91 -38.05 -13.02
N ALA A 52 16.00 -38.84 -13.03
CA ALA A 52 16.32 -39.80 -11.97
C ALA A 52 16.56 -39.16 -10.59
N ASP A 53 17.11 -37.95 -10.55
CA ASP A 53 17.35 -37.16 -9.35
C ASP A 53 16.05 -36.76 -8.63
N VAL A 54 15.04 -36.35 -9.40
CA VAL A 54 13.70 -36.02 -8.90
C VAL A 54 13.00 -37.27 -8.39
N LEU A 55 13.15 -38.40 -9.08
CA LEU A 55 12.57 -39.68 -8.64
C LEU A 55 13.19 -40.14 -7.32
N ALA A 56 14.51 -40.03 -7.17
CA ALA A 56 15.20 -40.31 -5.92
C ALA A 56 14.71 -39.41 -4.77
N ALA A 57 14.40 -38.14 -5.05
CA ALA A 57 13.82 -37.22 -4.07
C ALA A 57 12.38 -37.61 -3.65
N ILE A 58 11.57 -38.09 -4.59
CA ILE A 58 10.20 -38.55 -4.34
C ILE A 58 10.20 -39.83 -3.49
N ASP A 59 11.08 -40.78 -3.81
CA ASP A 59 11.17 -42.07 -3.10
C ASP A 59 11.76 -41.98 -1.71
N CYS A 60 12.60 -40.97 -1.45
CA CYS A 60 13.13 -40.72 -0.13
C CYS A 60 11.99 -40.46 0.87
N PRO A 61 11.96 -41.14 2.03
CA PRO A 61 10.96 -40.90 3.07
C PRO A 61 10.92 -39.42 3.49
N PRO A 62 9.75 -38.81 3.75
CA PRO A 62 9.63 -37.39 4.07
C PRO A 62 10.56 -36.88 5.19
N GLU A 63 10.83 -37.73 6.18
CA GLU A 63 11.68 -37.41 7.33
C GLU A 63 13.17 -37.35 6.96
N GLU A 64 13.62 -38.15 5.99
CA GLU A 64 15.02 -38.25 5.56
C GLU A 64 15.38 -37.28 4.43
N ARG A 65 14.38 -36.63 3.82
CA ARG A 65 14.60 -35.70 2.70
C ARG A 65 15.42 -34.49 3.12
N SER A 66 16.50 -34.23 2.39
CA SER A 66 17.22 -32.95 2.41
C SER A 66 16.32 -31.77 1.99
N ALA A 67 16.75 -30.54 2.28
CA ALA A 67 16.02 -29.34 1.88
C ALA A 67 15.75 -29.25 0.37
N MET A 68 16.74 -29.64 -0.45
CA MET A 68 16.61 -29.67 -1.91
C MET A 68 15.61 -30.75 -2.36
N GLN A 69 15.68 -31.96 -1.80
CA GLN A 69 14.74 -33.02 -2.12
C GLN A 69 13.31 -32.63 -1.73
N ARG A 70 13.09 -31.97 -0.58
CA ARG A 70 11.78 -31.43 -0.20
C ARG A 70 11.23 -30.46 -1.25
N GLN A 71 12.08 -29.57 -1.78
CA GLN A 71 11.69 -28.63 -2.82
C GLN A 71 11.33 -29.33 -4.13
N LEU A 72 12.19 -30.25 -4.59
CA LEU A 72 11.94 -31.03 -5.81
C LEU A 72 10.63 -31.81 -5.69
N THR A 73 10.43 -32.52 -4.59
CA THR A 73 9.20 -33.30 -4.35
C THR A 73 7.97 -32.40 -4.31
N PHE A 74 8.02 -31.25 -3.63
CA PHE A 74 6.90 -30.30 -3.59
C PHE A 74 6.44 -29.83 -4.98
N TRP A 75 7.38 -29.52 -5.88
CA TRP A 75 7.04 -29.08 -7.24
C TRP A 75 6.59 -30.23 -8.13
N SER A 76 7.23 -31.40 -8.01
CA SER A 76 6.93 -32.57 -8.83
C SER A 76 5.59 -33.21 -8.45
N GLU A 77 5.25 -33.28 -7.17
CA GLU A 77 3.95 -33.80 -6.70
C GLU A 77 2.77 -33.00 -7.27
N ARG A 78 2.88 -31.67 -7.35
CA ARG A 78 1.84 -30.83 -7.97
C ARG A 78 1.66 -31.08 -9.47
N GLN A 79 2.71 -31.52 -10.16
CA GLN A 79 2.61 -31.91 -11.57
C GLN A 79 2.03 -33.32 -11.72
N MET A 80 2.18 -34.17 -10.70
CA MET A 80 1.58 -35.50 -10.62
C MET A 80 0.07 -35.47 -10.27
N GLU A 81 -0.44 -34.37 -9.71
CA GLU A 81 -1.89 -34.18 -9.48
C GLU A 81 -2.70 -34.45 -10.76
N TYR A 82 -3.72 -35.28 -10.66
CA TYR A 82 -4.64 -35.62 -11.75
C TYR A 82 -5.99 -34.93 -11.54
N LYS A 83 -6.73 -34.70 -12.62
CA LYS A 83 -8.13 -34.27 -12.52
C LYS A 83 -8.98 -35.44 -12.04
N ASN A 84 -9.84 -35.20 -11.06
CA ASN A 84 -10.74 -36.24 -10.52
C ASN A 84 -11.72 -36.81 -11.57
N ASP A 85 -11.93 -36.11 -12.69
CA ASP A 85 -12.81 -36.52 -13.79
C ASP A 85 -12.25 -37.71 -14.58
N ASP A 86 -10.93 -37.92 -14.56
CA ASP A 86 -10.28 -39.03 -15.25
C ASP A 86 -10.17 -40.31 -14.39
N LEU A 87 -10.39 -40.20 -13.07
CA LEU A 87 -10.31 -41.33 -12.15
C LEU A 87 -11.25 -42.50 -12.48
N PRO A 88 -12.53 -42.26 -12.85
CA PRO A 88 -13.47 -43.34 -13.17
C PRO A 88 -13.00 -44.24 -14.32
N LYS A 89 -12.16 -43.74 -15.24
CA LYS A 89 -11.64 -44.52 -16.38
C LYS A 89 -10.66 -45.62 -15.96
N HIS A 90 -10.09 -45.52 -14.76
CA HIS A 90 -9.06 -46.42 -14.24
C HIS A 90 -9.53 -47.26 -13.04
N ILE A 91 -10.81 -47.16 -12.67
CA ILE A 91 -11.44 -47.93 -11.60
C ILE A 91 -12.19 -49.11 -12.22
N ALA A 92 -12.16 -50.26 -11.54
CA ALA A 92 -12.88 -51.46 -11.95
C ALA A 92 -14.40 -51.22 -11.94
N GLU A 93 -15.11 -51.77 -12.94
CA GLU A 93 -16.54 -51.48 -13.19
C GLU A 93 -17.44 -51.78 -11.98
N ASP A 94 -17.12 -52.84 -11.23
CA ASP A 94 -17.78 -53.29 -10.01
C ASP A 94 -17.68 -52.28 -8.85
N LYS A 95 -16.66 -51.42 -8.84
CA LYS A 95 -16.42 -50.42 -7.78
C LYS A 95 -16.93 -49.02 -8.12
N LYS A 96 -17.34 -48.77 -9.36
CA LYS A 96 -17.79 -47.44 -9.82
C LYS A 96 -19.08 -47.00 -9.15
N ALA A 97 -20.08 -47.89 -9.06
CA ALA A 97 -21.36 -47.59 -8.43
C ALA A 97 -21.18 -47.21 -6.95
N ARG A 98 -20.37 -47.98 -6.21
CA ARG A 98 -20.06 -47.69 -4.80
C ARG A 98 -19.30 -46.37 -4.62
N ARG A 99 -18.39 -46.03 -5.54
CA ARG A 99 -17.71 -44.73 -5.53
C ARG A 99 -18.68 -43.56 -5.69
N GLU A 100 -19.60 -43.65 -6.63
CA GLU A 100 -20.59 -42.60 -6.87
C GLU A 100 -21.50 -42.39 -5.65
N GLU A 101 -21.92 -43.48 -5.01
CA GLU A 101 -22.65 -43.45 -3.75
C GLU A 101 -21.85 -42.75 -2.64
N LEU A 102 -20.58 -43.13 -2.44
CA LEU A 102 -19.71 -42.50 -1.44
C LEU A 102 -19.47 -41.01 -1.72
N ILE A 103 -19.35 -40.61 -2.99
CA ILE A 103 -19.24 -39.20 -3.38
C ILE A 103 -20.52 -38.44 -3.05
N ALA A 104 -21.69 -39.02 -3.30
CA ALA A 104 -22.97 -38.42 -2.95
C ALA A 104 -23.14 -38.27 -1.43
N LEU A 105 -22.79 -39.31 -0.65
CA LEU A 105 -22.81 -39.27 0.82
C LEU A 105 -21.84 -38.22 1.37
N LEU A 106 -20.63 -38.12 0.81
CA LEU A 106 -19.66 -37.09 1.19
C LEU A 106 -20.10 -35.69 0.76
N ALA A 107 -20.80 -35.54 -0.37
CA ALA A 107 -21.36 -34.26 -0.78
C ALA A 107 -22.45 -33.77 0.19
N GLU A 108 -23.27 -34.69 0.70
CA GLU A 108 -24.27 -34.38 1.74
C GLU A 108 -23.60 -34.05 3.08
N ALA A 109 -22.62 -34.85 3.50
CA ALA A 109 -21.83 -34.58 4.70
C ALA A 109 -21.09 -33.24 4.61
N LYS A 110 -20.61 -32.85 3.43
CA LYS A 110 -19.93 -31.58 3.19
C LYS A 110 -20.85 -30.36 3.38
N LYS A 111 -22.17 -30.50 3.24
CA LYS A 111 -23.12 -29.41 3.58
C LYS A 111 -23.10 -29.08 5.07
N LYS A 112 -22.82 -30.07 5.93
CA LYS A 112 -22.66 -29.92 7.38
C LYS A 112 -21.24 -29.52 7.80
N GLN A 113 -20.29 -29.45 6.86
CA GLN A 113 -18.92 -29.06 7.16
C GLN A 113 -18.92 -27.63 7.73
N PRO A 114 -18.36 -27.42 8.94
CA PRO A 114 -18.31 -26.10 9.53
C PRO A 114 -17.48 -25.18 8.63
N LYS A 115 -17.98 -23.95 8.45
CA LYS A 115 -17.25 -22.93 7.68
C LYS A 115 -16.34 -22.16 8.63
N PRO A 116 -15.09 -21.88 8.24
CA PRO A 116 -14.20 -21.06 9.05
C PRO A 116 -14.82 -19.67 9.24
N PRO A 117 -14.61 -19.03 10.42
CA PRO A 117 -15.16 -17.70 10.70
C PRO A 117 -14.78 -16.68 9.64
N ARG A 118 -13.52 -16.76 9.19
CA ARG A 118 -12.99 -16.02 8.04
C ARG A 118 -11.82 -16.78 7.45
N GLU A 119 -11.66 -16.66 6.14
CA GLU A 119 -10.52 -17.24 5.43
C GLU A 119 -9.57 -16.13 4.97
N ALA A 120 -8.28 -16.32 5.23
CA ALA A 120 -7.23 -15.50 4.65
C ALA A 120 -6.47 -16.31 3.59
N ASN A 121 -6.26 -15.70 2.42
CA ASN A 121 -5.23 -16.14 1.49
C ASN A 121 -3.90 -15.56 1.98
N VAL A 122 -3.11 -16.40 2.65
CA VAL A 122 -1.77 -16.01 3.11
C VAL A 122 -0.77 -16.76 2.25
N MET A 123 0.10 -16.03 1.58
CA MET A 123 1.33 -16.59 1.03
C MET A 123 2.41 -16.37 2.07
N ALA A 124 3.05 -17.45 2.50
CA ALA A 124 4.15 -17.40 3.45
C ALA A 124 5.37 -18.09 2.84
N VAL A 125 6.55 -17.58 3.17
CA VAL A 125 7.83 -18.17 2.77
C VAL A 125 8.52 -18.69 4.03
N GLY A 126 8.55 -20.01 4.18
CA GLY A 126 9.26 -20.68 5.27
C GLY A 126 10.65 -21.16 4.86
N GLU A 127 11.44 -21.57 5.85
CA GLU A 127 12.59 -22.44 5.60
C GLU A 127 12.09 -23.88 5.46
N LEU A 128 12.66 -24.64 4.52
CA LEU A 128 12.29 -26.04 4.30
C LEU A 128 12.95 -26.99 5.30
N SER A 129 14.06 -26.57 5.92
CA SER A 129 14.85 -27.32 6.89
C SER A 129 15.64 -26.35 7.78
N THR A 130 16.00 -26.81 8.97
CA THR A 130 16.98 -26.16 9.87
C THR A 130 18.40 -26.21 9.31
N THR A 131 18.68 -27.16 8.42
CA THR A 131 19.96 -27.26 7.72
C THR A 131 19.84 -26.54 6.38
N PRO A 132 20.45 -25.35 6.24
CA PRO A 132 20.36 -24.59 5.01
C PRO A 132 21.18 -25.28 3.90
N PRO A 133 20.79 -25.13 2.62
CA PRO A 133 21.59 -25.63 1.52
C PRO A 133 22.96 -24.94 1.49
N LYS A 134 23.97 -25.68 1.06
CA LYS A 134 25.32 -25.16 0.84
C LYS A 134 25.28 -24.08 -0.24
N THR A 135 26.05 -23.01 -0.03
CA THR A 135 26.21 -21.94 -1.02
C THR A 135 27.63 -22.03 -1.55
N HIS A 136 27.80 -22.01 -2.86
CA HIS A 136 29.12 -22.15 -3.49
C HIS A 136 29.47 -20.88 -4.25
N LEU A 137 30.76 -20.55 -4.30
CA LEU A 137 31.28 -19.64 -5.30
C LEU A 137 31.10 -20.28 -6.68
N LEU A 138 30.63 -19.54 -7.67
CA LEU A 138 30.40 -20.06 -9.01
C LEU A 138 31.49 -19.58 -9.97
N GLU A 139 32.06 -20.49 -10.75
CA GLU A 139 33.02 -20.12 -11.80
C GLU A 139 32.32 -19.20 -12.81
N THR A 140 32.73 -17.94 -12.90
CA THR A 140 32.14 -16.92 -13.78
C THR A 140 30.61 -16.73 -13.62
N GLY A 141 30.04 -17.14 -12.47
CA GLY A 141 28.59 -17.12 -12.24
C GLY A 141 27.81 -18.29 -12.83
N SER A 142 28.47 -19.33 -13.37
CA SER A 142 27.80 -20.50 -13.93
C SER A 142 27.24 -21.42 -12.83
N TYR A 143 25.93 -21.65 -12.83
CA TYR A 143 25.23 -22.38 -11.76
C TYR A 143 25.62 -23.86 -11.67
N ASP A 144 26.11 -24.44 -12.77
CA ASP A 144 26.53 -25.83 -12.91
C ASP A 144 28.02 -26.06 -12.58
N LYS A 145 28.76 -24.98 -12.28
CA LYS A 145 30.18 -25.03 -11.94
C LYS A 145 30.45 -24.46 -10.54
N PRO A 146 30.01 -25.15 -9.48
CA PRO A 146 30.33 -24.77 -8.11
C PRO A 146 31.81 -24.98 -7.82
N LEU A 147 32.43 -23.98 -7.20
CA LEU A 147 33.76 -24.00 -6.62
C LEU A 147 33.63 -24.24 -5.09
N GLU A 148 34.39 -23.52 -4.29
CA GLU A 148 34.40 -23.63 -2.84
C GLU A 148 33.06 -23.26 -2.19
N GLU A 149 32.74 -23.91 -1.07
CA GLU A 149 31.58 -23.58 -0.24
C GLU A 149 31.84 -22.29 0.53
N LEU A 150 30.89 -21.36 0.49
CA LEU A 150 30.93 -20.08 1.18
C LEU A 150 30.10 -20.14 2.45
N ALA A 151 30.75 -19.79 3.56
CA ALA A 151 30.07 -19.55 4.82
C ALA A 151 29.25 -18.23 4.76
N PRO A 152 28.20 -18.08 5.59
CA PRO A 152 27.47 -16.83 5.67
C PRO A 152 28.34 -15.71 6.26
N HIS A 153 28.35 -14.56 5.59
CA HIS A 153 29.02 -13.33 5.99
C HIS A 153 28.14 -12.10 5.73
N TYR A 154 28.41 -11.00 6.43
CA TYR A 154 27.89 -9.68 6.05
C TYR A 154 28.72 -9.09 4.88
N PRO A 155 28.14 -8.20 4.05
CA PRO A 155 28.90 -7.46 3.05
C PRO A 155 30.09 -6.74 3.66
N ALA A 156 31.31 -7.08 3.23
CA ALA A 156 32.55 -6.60 3.84
C ALA A 156 32.65 -5.06 3.85
N ILE A 157 32.12 -4.38 2.82
CA ILE A 157 32.11 -2.92 2.71
C ILE A 157 31.29 -2.21 3.80
N LEU A 158 30.36 -2.91 4.44
CA LEU A 158 29.50 -2.37 5.50
C LEU A 158 30.01 -2.75 6.90
N ARG A 159 31.12 -3.48 6.99
CA ARG A 159 31.71 -3.89 8.27
C ARG A 159 32.66 -2.82 8.77
N ARG A 160 32.60 -2.58 10.08
CA ARG A 160 33.57 -1.77 10.80
C ARG A 160 34.86 -2.53 11.12
N GLU A 161 34.76 -3.86 11.23
CA GLU A 161 35.89 -4.77 11.50
C GLU A 161 36.47 -5.33 10.20
N ALA A 162 37.80 -5.39 10.11
CA ALA A 162 38.53 -5.88 8.94
C ALA A 162 38.54 -7.41 8.81
N THR A 163 38.26 -8.16 9.88
CA THR A 163 38.38 -9.63 9.90
C THR A 163 37.14 -10.34 9.35
N LEU A 164 37.30 -11.13 8.29
CA LEU A 164 36.25 -11.89 7.61
C LEU A 164 35.92 -13.24 8.29
N ASN A 165 35.72 -13.23 9.60
CA ASN A 165 35.30 -14.45 10.31
C ASN A 165 33.86 -14.83 9.90
N PRO A 166 33.58 -16.12 9.67
CA PRO A 166 32.22 -16.63 9.46
C PRO A 166 31.27 -16.23 10.57
N LEU A 167 30.00 -16.00 10.23
CA LEU A 167 28.98 -15.67 11.21
C LEU A 167 28.65 -16.87 12.09
N ALA A 168 28.80 -16.72 13.40
CA ALA A 168 28.29 -17.66 14.38
C ALA A 168 26.78 -17.43 14.55
N ILE A 169 25.98 -18.28 13.91
CA ILE A 169 24.51 -18.16 13.91
C ILE A 169 23.91 -19.14 14.91
N THR A 170 23.18 -18.61 15.89
CA THR A 170 22.39 -19.43 16.82
C THR A 170 20.93 -19.54 16.32
N PRO A 171 20.44 -20.75 16.05
CA PRO A 171 19.04 -20.98 15.70
C PRO A 171 18.09 -20.50 16.81
N PRO A 172 16.99 -19.79 16.47
CA PRO A 172 16.01 -19.34 17.45
C PRO A 172 15.08 -20.47 17.92
N ASN A 173 14.97 -21.56 17.16
CA ASN A 173 14.15 -22.73 17.46
C ASN A 173 14.53 -23.91 16.53
N GLU A 174 13.92 -25.06 16.74
CA GLU A 174 14.12 -26.31 15.99
C GLU A 174 13.55 -26.30 14.56
N ARG A 175 13.02 -25.16 14.06
CA ARG A 175 12.39 -25.04 12.73
C ARG A 175 13.11 -24.07 11.79
N SER A 176 14.17 -23.40 12.25
CA SER A 176 14.91 -22.41 11.46
C SER A 176 16.41 -22.60 11.62
N SER A 177 17.16 -22.31 10.57
CA SER A 177 18.62 -22.20 10.59
C SER A 177 19.13 -20.97 11.34
N GLY A 178 18.25 -20.01 11.66
CA GLY A 178 18.61 -18.74 12.28
C GLY A 178 19.25 -17.70 11.34
N ARG A 179 19.58 -18.06 10.09
CA ARG A 179 20.23 -17.14 9.13
C ARG A 179 19.45 -15.84 8.90
N ARG A 180 18.12 -15.93 8.75
CA ARG A 180 17.24 -14.75 8.57
C ARG A 180 17.15 -13.89 9.82
N SER A 181 17.12 -14.53 11.00
CA SER A 181 17.11 -13.83 12.28
C SER A 181 18.43 -13.09 12.53
N GLU A 182 19.56 -13.70 12.17
CA GLU A 182 20.87 -13.06 12.22
C GLU A 182 20.93 -11.83 11.31
N LEU A 183 20.50 -11.98 10.05
CA LEU A 183 20.44 -10.87 9.12
C LEU A 183 19.55 -9.74 9.63
N ALA A 184 18.38 -10.07 10.19
CA ALA A 184 17.47 -9.08 10.77
C ALA A 184 18.11 -8.35 11.96
N ARG A 185 18.80 -9.07 12.86
CA ARG A 185 19.52 -8.48 14.01
C ARG A 185 20.65 -7.55 13.56
N TRP A 186 21.39 -7.92 12.53
CA TRP A 186 22.44 -7.07 11.97
C TRP A 186 21.87 -5.83 11.27
N LEU A 187 20.84 -5.97 10.44
CA LEU A 187 20.21 -4.83 9.77
C LEU A 187 19.64 -3.81 10.76
N THR A 188 19.17 -4.24 11.94
CA THR A 188 18.60 -3.36 12.97
C THR A 188 19.56 -3.02 14.09
N SER A 189 20.83 -3.44 14.01
CA SER A 189 21.82 -3.16 15.04
C SER A 189 22.15 -1.66 15.10
N ALA A 190 22.43 -1.14 16.30
CA ALA A 190 22.69 0.29 16.50
C ALA A 190 23.94 0.78 15.73
N ASP A 191 24.89 -0.12 15.51
CA ASP A 191 26.13 0.09 14.77
C ASP A 191 25.99 -0.08 13.25
N HIS A 192 24.83 -0.49 12.75
CA HIS A 192 24.61 -0.64 11.32
C HIS A 192 24.63 0.73 10.61
N PRO A 193 25.48 0.95 9.60
CA PRO A 193 25.75 2.28 9.06
C PRO A 193 24.60 2.89 8.26
N LEU A 194 23.73 2.08 7.65
CA LEU A 194 22.74 2.56 6.67
C LEU A 194 21.29 2.55 7.15
N THR A 195 20.79 1.46 7.73
CA THR A 195 19.35 1.27 8.04
C THR A 195 18.70 2.46 8.74
N HIS A 196 19.31 2.96 9.81
CA HIS A 196 18.77 4.07 10.58
C HIS A 196 18.83 5.39 9.81
N ARG A 197 19.96 5.64 9.12
CA ARG A 197 20.15 6.80 8.23
C ARG A 197 19.10 6.84 7.12
N VAL A 198 18.86 5.69 6.46
CA VAL A 198 17.84 5.55 5.41
C VAL A 198 16.44 5.87 5.96
N TRP A 199 16.10 5.36 7.15
CA TRP A 199 14.81 5.63 7.76
C TRP A 199 14.63 7.10 8.13
N VAL A 200 15.62 7.72 8.79
CA VAL A 200 15.59 9.14 9.16
C VAL A 200 15.47 10.03 7.92
N ASN A 201 16.22 9.73 6.85
CA ASN A 201 16.12 10.47 5.59
C ASN A 201 14.71 10.38 4.99
N ARG A 202 14.07 9.21 5.03
CA ARG A 202 12.69 9.02 4.54
C ARG A 202 11.66 9.74 5.39
N VAL A 203 11.80 9.77 6.72
CA VAL A 203 10.91 10.53 7.61
C VAL A 203 11.05 12.04 7.34
N TRP A 204 12.28 12.52 7.17
CA TRP A 204 12.54 13.90 6.77
C TRP A 204 11.93 14.24 5.41
N GLN A 205 12.17 13.39 4.41
CA GLN A 205 11.59 13.50 3.07
C GLN A 205 10.06 13.53 3.11
N GLY A 206 9.42 12.76 3.99
CA GLY A 206 7.97 12.77 4.14
C GLY A 206 7.39 14.11 4.61
N HIS A 207 8.19 14.89 5.35
CA HIS A 207 7.81 16.22 5.85
C HIS A 207 8.18 17.35 4.90
N PHE A 208 9.38 17.32 4.32
CA PHE A 208 9.92 18.38 3.48
C PHE A 208 9.87 18.09 1.97
N GLY A 209 9.32 16.94 1.56
CA GLY A 209 9.22 16.50 0.17
C GLY A 209 10.54 15.99 -0.41
N LYS A 210 11.67 16.47 0.11
CA LYS A 210 13.04 16.08 -0.24
C LYS A 210 13.79 15.63 1.01
N GLY A 211 14.56 14.54 0.89
CA GLY A 211 15.44 14.08 1.95
C GLY A 211 16.58 15.06 2.24
N LEU A 212 17.26 14.87 3.37
CA LEU A 212 18.56 15.51 3.63
C LEU A 212 19.60 15.02 2.63
N ILE A 213 19.50 13.73 2.27
CA ILE A 213 20.15 13.14 1.10
C ILE A 213 19.11 13.05 -0.01
N ASP A 214 19.45 13.63 -1.16
CA ASP A 214 18.55 13.79 -2.31
C ASP A 214 18.06 12.45 -2.86
N ASN A 215 18.97 11.47 -2.98
CA ASN A 215 18.63 10.12 -3.41
C ASN A 215 18.25 9.25 -2.20
N ALA A 216 16.95 9.00 -2.01
CA ALA A 216 16.45 8.21 -0.89
C ALA A 216 16.90 6.73 -0.90
N ASN A 217 17.47 6.26 -2.00
CA ASN A 217 17.91 4.88 -2.19
C ASN A 217 19.43 4.72 -2.37
N ASP A 218 20.19 5.81 -2.47
CA ASP A 218 21.63 5.77 -2.65
C ASP A 218 22.35 6.63 -1.61
N PHE A 219 23.16 5.96 -0.79
CA PHE A 219 23.97 6.54 0.26
C PHE A 219 25.47 6.33 -0.02
N GLY A 220 25.81 5.93 -1.25
CA GLY A 220 27.16 5.71 -1.72
C GLY A 220 27.83 6.97 -2.26
N VAL A 221 29.02 6.78 -2.83
CA VAL A 221 29.89 7.86 -3.34
C VAL A 221 29.34 8.59 -4.58
N GLN A 222 28.31 8.04 -5.22
CA GLN A 222 27.66 8.68 -6.37
C GLN A 222 26.66 9.77 -5.97
N THR A 223 26.25 9.79 -4.70
CA THR A 223 25.33 10.80 -4.18
C THR A 223 26.13 11.92 -3.49
N PRO A 224 25.88 13.20 -3.80
CA PRO A 224 26.57 14.32 -3.16
C PRO A 224 26.43 14.31 -1.64
N THR A 225 27.46 14.75 -0.94
CA THR A 225 27.41 14.91 0.52
C THR A 225 26.31 15.91 0.91
N PRO A 226 25.43 15.57 1.87
CA PRO A 226 24.33 16.45 2.25
C PRO A 226 24.86 17.74 2.89
N PRO A 227 24.22 18.90 2.65
CA PRO A 227 24.68 20.19 3.18
C PRO A 227 24.61 20.27 4.71
N HIS A 228 23.76 19.46 5.33
CA HIS A 228 23.53 19.42 6.78
C HIS A 228 23.85 18.04 7.36
N LEU A 229 25.08 17.56 7.16
CA LEU A 229 25.52 16.24 7.63
C LEU A 229 25.44 16.11 9.16
N ASP A 230 25.86 17.13 9.90
CA ASP A 230 25.82 17.11 11.37
C ASP A 230 24.39 16.94 11.92
N LEU A 231 23.42 17.63 11.30
CA LEU A 231 22.00 17.46 11.63
C LEU A 231 21.54 16.04 11.34
N PHE A 232 21.95 15.48 10.20
CA PHE A 232 21.56 14.14 9.82
C PHE A 232 22.10 13.07 10.78
N ASP A 233 23.36 13.21 11.17
CA ASP A 233 24.03 12.32 12.11
C ASP A 233 23.44 12.46 13.52
N TRP A 234 23.11 13.69 13.93
CA TRP A 234 22.41 13.95 15.19
C TRP A 234 21.01 13.31 15.22
N LEU A 235 20.19 13.51 14.18
CA LEU A 235 18.85 12.91 14.09
C LEU A 235 18.91 11.38 14.09
N THR A 236 19.91 10.80 13.43
CA THR A 236 20.14 9.35 13.42
C THR A 236 20.51 8.84 14.80
N SER A 237 21.42 9.52 15.49
CA SER A 237 21.84 9.16 16.85
C SER A 237 20.67 9.27 17.84
N GLU A 238 19.87 10.32 17.73
CA GLU A 238 18.67 10.54 18.56
C GLU A 238 17.57 9.49 18.29
N PHE A 239 17.39 9.10 17.02
CA PHE A 239 16.46 8.03 16.66
C PHE A 239 16.84 6.70 17.32
N ILE A 240 18.14 6.36 17.33
CA ILE A 240 18.65 5.16 18.01
C ILE A 240 18.48 5.29 19.53
N ALA A 241 18.89 6.42 20.11
CA ALA A 241 18.81 6.67 21.56
C ALA A 241 17.37 6.63 22.11
N SER A 242 16.39 7.06 21.30
CA SER A 242 14.97 7.01 21.65
C SER A 242 14.33 5.61 21.53
N GLY A 243 15.12 4.57 21.28
CA GLY A 243 14.62 3.20 21.07
C GLY A 243 13.88 3.04 19.74
N TYR A 244 14.34 3.74 18.70
CA TYR A 244 13.77 3.70 17.33
C TYR A 244 12.32 4.22 17.25
N SER A 245 11.98 5.20 18.09
CA SER A 245 10.63 5.78 18.13
C SER A 245 10.40 6.74 16.96
N THR A 246 9.71 6.25 15.92
CA THR A 246 9.30 7.10 14.78
C THR A 246 8.43 8.27 15.23
N LYS A 247 7.59 8.10 16.26
CA LYS A 247 6.76 9.18 16.82
C LYS A 247 7.61 10.28 17.45
N HIS A 248 8.68 9.91 18.16
CA HIS A 248 9.64 10.86 18.72
C HIS A 248 10.33 11.67 17.63
N LEU A 249 10.81 10.99 16.58
CA LEU A 249 11.45 11.63 15.43
C LEU A 249 10.51 12.62 14.72
N HIS A 250 9.25 12.23 14.48
CA HIS A 250 8.26 13.16 13.93
C HIS A 250 8.07 14.37 14.83
N ARG A 251 7.96 14.18 16.16
CA ARG A 251 7.78 15.28 17.13
C ARG A 251 8.95 16.27 17.09
N LEU A 252 10.19 15.78 17.03
CA LEU A 252 11.37 16.65 16.92
C LEU A 252 11.33 17.50 15.65
N ILE A 253 10.99 16.89 14.51
CA ILE A 253 10.91 17.60 13.23
C ILE A 253 9.80 18.66 13.27
N VAL A 254 8.57 18.30 13.64
CA VAL A 254 7.42 19.24 13.60
C VAL A 254 7.51 20.35 14.64
N LEU A 255 8.29 20.16 15.72
CA LEU A 255 8.56 21.19 16.72
C LEU A 255 9.85 22.00 16.43
N SER A 256 10.55 21.71 15.33
CA SER A 256 11.73 22.47 14.94
C SER A 256 11.36 23.87 14.44
N ALA A 257 12.31 24.81 14.52
CA ALA A 257 12.15 26.12 13.90
C ALA A 257 11.98 26.00 12.38
N THR A 258 12.74 25.09 11.75
CA THR A 258 12.72 24.84 10.30
C THR A 258 11.35 24.39 9.79
N TYR A 259 10.67 23.49 10.50
CA TYR A 259 9.33 23.03 10.10
C TYR A 259 8.26 24.11 10.27
N ARG A 260 8.42 25.00 11.25
CA ARG A 260 7.47 26.10 11.54
C ARG A 260 7.72 27.37 10.72
N GLN A 261 8.67 27.35 9.78
CA GLN A 261 8.86 28.47 8.86
C GLN A 261 7.65 28.59 7.92
N ALA A 262 7.34 29.80 7.49
CA ALA A 262 6.36 30.00 6.42
C ALA A 262 6.97 29.61 5.05
N GLY A 263 6.13 29.16 4.11
CA GLY A 263 6.54 28.91 2.74
C GLY A 263 6.88 30.16 1.93
N GLU A 264 6.37 31.34 2.31
CA GLU A 264 6.68 32.59 1.64
C GLU A 264 8.08 33.11 2.02
N VAL A 265 8.96 33.24 1.03
CA VAL A 265 10.22 33.97 1.21
C VAL A 265 9.90 35.45 1.34
N ARG A 266 9.94 35.96 2.58
CA ARG A 266 9.84 37.39 2.85
C ARG A 266 10.86 38.13 1.99
N LYS A 267 10.39 38.99 1.07
CA LYS A 267 11.26 39.95 0.38
C LYS A 267 11.98 40.76 1.45
N VAL A 268 13.28 40.55 1.60
CA VAL A 268 14.10 41.42 2.44
C VAL A 268 14.26 42.72 1.65
N GLU A 269 13.42 43.71 1.96
CA GLU A 269 13.65 45.09 1.55
C GLU A 269 14.89 45.61 2.30
N GLY A 270 16.02 45.66 1.60
CA GLY A 270 17.25 46.28 2.06
C GLY A 270 18.33 45.30 2.54
N GLY A 271 19.34 45.06 1.70
CA GLY A 271 20.55 44.36 2.12
C GLY A 271 21.42 43.88 0.97
N ARG A 272 22.49 44.63 0.69
CA ARG A 272 23.64 44.39 -0.20
C ARG A 272 23.68 43.04 -0.95
N ARG A 273 23.65 43.15 -2.28
CA ARG A 273 24.11 42.15 -3.25
C ARG A 273 25.55 41.73 -2.88
N SER A 274 25.70 40.58 -2.25
CA SER A 274 27.00 39.90 -2.12
C SER A 274 27.17 39.01 -3.35
N GLU A 275 28.25 39.21 -4.09
CA GLU A 275 28.49 38.68 -5.44
C GLU A 275 28.80 37.17 -5.53
N ASP A 276 28.78 36.41 -4.44
CA ASP A 276 29.14 34.98 -4.45
C ASP A 276 27.93 34.03 -4.50
N ARG A 277 27.19 34.04 -5.60
CA ARG A 277 26.25 32.94 -5.93
C ARG A 277 26.36 32.49 -7.38
N THR A 278 27.44 31.77 -7.67
CA THR A 278 27.50 30.81 -8.77
C THR A 278 26.74 29.54 -8.40
N VAL A 279 25.41 29.60 -8.34
CA VAL A 279 24.56 28.43 -8.58
C VAL A 279 23.44 28.87 -9.50
N SER A 280 23.49 28.33 -10.71
CA SER A 280 22.66 28.66 -11.86
C SER A 280 21.16 28.75 -11.54
N SER A 281 20.59 29.95 -11.60
CA SER A 281 19.16 30.15 -11.80
C SER A 281 18.94 31.25 -12.83
N SER A 282 19.02 30.86 -14.11
CA SER A 282 18.59 31.68 -15.23
C SER A 282 17.05 31.75 -15.27
N SER A 283 16.45 32.67 -14.52
CA SER A 283 15.14 33.27 -14.82
C SER A 283 14.82 34.40 -13.84
N SER A 284 15.55 35.50 -13.98
CA SER A 284 15.19 36.78 -13.35
C SER A 284 14.06 37.42 -14.15
N SER A 285 12.80 37.06 -13.86
CA SER A 285 11.66 37.89 -14.24
C SER A 285 11.10 38.59 -13.01
N SER A 286 11.21 39.92 -13.05
CA SER A 286 10.64 40.85 -12.08
C SER A 286 9.12 40.62 -11.97
N GLY A 287 8.62 40.42 -10.75
CA GLY A 287 7.18 40.39 -10.45
C GLY A 287 6.52 39.02 -10.25
N SER A 288 7.27 37.92 -10.30
CA SER A 288 6.67 36.59 -10.14
C SER A 288 6.53 36.15 -8.68
N THR A 289 5.29 35.97 -8.21
CA THR A 289 4.92 35.24 -6.97
C THR A 289 5.04 33.72 -7.18
N LEU A 290 5.97 33.27 -8.03
CA LEU A 290 6.21 31.85 -8.23
C LEU A 290 7.05 31.31 -7.07
N PRO A 291 6.71 30.12 -6.52
CA PRO A 291 7.51 29.48 -5.49
C PRO A 291 8.93 29.28 -5.99
N LEU A 292 9.91 29.78 -5.23
CA LEU A 292 11.32 29.46 -5.47
C LEU A 292 11.52 27.93 -5.33
N PRO A 293 12.45 27.32 -6.09
CA PRO A 293 12.80 25.93 -5.88
C PRO A 293 13.20 25.71 -4.41
N PRO A 294 12.91 24.52 -3.83
CA PRO A 294 13.17 24.26 -2.43
C PRO A 294 14.63 24.56 -2.11
N SER A 295 14.84 25.51 -1.19
CA SER A 295 16.19 25.93 -0.79
C SER A 295 16.90 24.75 -0.14
N PRO A 296 18.12 24.38 -0.58
CA PRO A 296 18.91 23.33 0.08
C PRO A 296 19.27 23.71 1.53
N LEU A 297 19.08 24.98 1.90
CA LEU A 297 19.32 25.52 3.23
C LEU A 297 18.06 25.58 4.09
N TYR A 298 16.91 25.10 3.61
CA TYR A 298 15.62 25.16 4.30
C TYR A 298 15.33 26.55 4.89
N SER A 299 15.46 27.58 4.05
CA SER A 299 15.19 28.98 4.42
C SER A 299 13.71 29.36 4.40
N SER A 300 12.87 28.50 3.83
CA SER A 300 11.41 28.55 3.86
C SER A 300 10.85 27.13 3.77
N PHE A 301 9.60 26.94 4.18
CA PHE A 301 8.95 25.63 4.06
C PHE A 301 8.69 25.31 2.58
N PRO A 302 9.08 24.13 2.08
CA PRO A 302 8.87 23.77 0.69
C PRO A 302 7.40 23.41 0.46
N ARG A 303 6.72 24.18 -0.38
CA ARG A 303 5.35 23.90 -0.80
C ARG A 303 5.25 22.52 -1.46
N GLN A 304 4.30 21.72 -1.02
CA GLN A 304 4.17 20.32 -1.42
C GLN A 304 2.74 19.94 -1.76
N ARG A 305 2.55 19.36 -2.96
CA ARG A 305 1.29 18.70 -3.31
C ARG A 305 1.05 17.51 -2.38
N LEU A 306 -0.19 17.35 -1.92
CA LEU A 306 -0.67 16.18 -1.20
C LEU A 306 -0.52 14.92 -2.07
N SER A 307 -0.23 13.78 -1.45
CA SER A 307 -0.21 12.50 -2.17
C SER A 307 -1.62 12.08 -2.56
N SER A 308 -1.75 11.20 -3.54
CA SER A 308 -3.05 10.71 -4.02
C SER A 308 -3.97 10.18 -2.90
N GLU A 309 -3.40 9.48 -1.90
CA GLU A 309 -4.14 8.98 -0.74
C GLU A 309 -4.62 10.12 0.16
N ARG A 310 -3.76 11.13 0.39
CA ARG A 310 -4.09 12.30 1.21
C ARG A 310 -5.15 13.18 0.54
N ILE A 311 -5.10 13.34 -0.78
CA ILE A 311 -6.11 14.09 -1.55
C ILE A 311 -7.48 13.43 -1.39
N ARG A 312 -7.57 12.12 -1.61
CA ARG A 312 -8.84 11.40 -1.45
C ARG A 312 -9.34 11.47 -0.01
N ASP A 313 -8.48 11.20 0.96
CA ASP A 313 -8.86 11.23 2.38
C ASP A 313 -9.31 12.64 2.79
N ALA A 314 -8.66 13.70 2.29
CA ALA A 314 -9.06 15.08 2.53
C ALA A 314 -10.48 15.37 2.02
N TRP A 315 -10.86 14.92 0.82
CA TRP A 315 -12.23 15.09 0.33
C TRP A 315 -13.26 14.35 1.16
N LEU A 316 -12.96 13.11 1.56
CA LEU A 316 -13.86 12.33 2.41
C LEU A 316 -14.06 12.98 3.78
N VAL A 317 -12.98 13.56 4.34
CA VAL A 317 -13.05 14.31 5.60
C VAL A 317 -13.84 15.60 5.42
N ALA A 318 -13.60 16.36 4.35
CA ALA A 318 -14.33 17.60 4.07
C ALA A 318 -15.83 17.32 3.85
N SER A 319 -16.15 16.26 3.11
CA SER A 319 -17.52 15.86 2.80
C SER A 319 -18.28 15.22 3.98
N GLY A 320 -17.58 14.88 5.08
CA GLY A 320 -18.19 14.24 6.26
C GLY A 320 -18.46 12.74 6.11
N ASN A 321 -18.01 12.11 5.01
CA ASN A 321 -18.20 10.68 4.75
C ASN A 321 -17.01 9.80 5.18
N PHE A 322 -15.97 10.38 5.74
CA PHE A 322 -14.76 9.66 6.11
C PHE A 322 -15.03 8.57 7.16
N ASN A 323 -14.77 7.32 6.78
CA ASN A 323 -14.78 6.20 7.72
C ASN A 323 -13.36 5.94 8.24
N ASP A 324 -13.15 6.22 9.53
CA ASP A 324 -11.88 6.13 10.23
C ASP A 324 -11.59 4.75 10.86
N THR A 325 -12.52 3.79 10.70
CA THR A 325 -12.39 2.43 11.24
C THR A 325 -11.00 1.88 10.93
N MET A 326 -10.30 1.36 11.94
CA MET A 326 -8.97 0.77 11.81
C MET A 326 -9.02 -0.76 11.73
N PHE A 327 -8.03 -1.36 11.06
CA PHE A 327 -7.82 -2.81 10.93
C PHE A 327 -8.90 -3.59 10.14
N GLY A 328 -8.60 -4.80 9.69
CA GLY A 328 -9.56 -5.64 8.97
C GLY A 328 -9.31 -5.70 7.46
N THR A 329 -10.33 -6.06 6.67
CA THR A 329 -10.17 -6.23 5.22
C THR A 329 -9.90 -4.91 4.51
N GLY A 330 -9.13 -5.00 3.43
CA GLY A 330 -9.07 -3.93 2.46
C GLY A 330 -10.42 -3.69 1.79
N VAL A 331 -10.66 -2.44 1.39
CA VAL A 331 -11.92 -1.95 0.82
C VAL A 331 -11.77 -1.72 -0.68
N ARG A 332 -12.88 -1.77 -1.39
CA ARG A 332 -12.94 -1.57 -2.84
C ARG A 332 -13.86 -0.39 -3.12
N PRO A 333 -13.30 0.80 -3.38
CA PRO A 333 -14.11 1.98 -3.69
C PRO A 333 -14.83 1.81 -5.03
N GLU A 334 -15.80 2.68 -5.24
CA GLU A 334 -16.49 2.81 -6.52
C GLU A 334 -15.51 3.20 -7.62
N LEU A 335 -15.64 2.53 -8.76
CA LEU A 335 -14.85 2.78 -9.96
C LEU A 335 -15.61 3.76 -10.88
N PRO A 336 -14.92 4.69 -11.55
CA PRO A 336 -15.56 5.57 -12.54
C PRO A 336 -16.24 4.79 -13.68
N PRO A 337 -17.23 5.38 -14.35
CA PRO A 337 -17.78 4.80 -15.59
C PRO A 337 -16.62 4.56 -16.57
N ASN A 338 -16.66 3.43 -17.29
CA ASN A 338 -15.60 2.88 -18.17
C ASN A 338 -14.52 2.02 -17.50
N PHE A 339 -14.47 1.94 -16.16
CA PHE A 339 -13.58 1.00 -15.44
C PHE A 339 -14.31 -0.27 -14.96
N GLY A 340 -15.60 -0.41 -15.29
CA GLY A 340 -16.39 -1.63 -15.07
C GLY A 340 -16.26 -2.59 -16.25
N GLY A 341 -15.72 -3.78 -16.03
CA GLY A 341 -15.50 -4.78 -17.08
C GLY A 341 -14.86 -6.07 -16.53
N ALA A 342 -14.39 -6.93 -17.43
CA ALA A 342 -13.69 -8.17 -17.05
C ALA A 342 -12.41 -7.84 -16.26
N GLY A 343 -12.47 -8.03 -14.94
CA GLY A 343 -11.38 -7.68 -14.02
C GLY A 343 -11.64 -6.45 -13.15
N ALA A 344 -12.77 -5.77 -13.29
CA ALA A 344 -13.23 -4.83 -12.27
C ALA A 344 -13.45 -5.57 -10.94
N TRP A 345 -13.25 -4.86 -9.83
CA TRP A 345 -13.47 -5.43 -8.51
C TRP A 345 -14.92 -5.22 -8.07
N LYS A 346 -15.44 -6.13 -7.23
CA LYS A 346 -16.74 -5.91 -6.59
C LYS A 346 -16.60 -4.76 -5.58
N VAL A 347 -17.38 -3.70 -5.77
CA VAL A 347 -17.41 -2.54 -4.88
C VAL A 347 -17.83 -2.99 -3.47
N SER A 348 -17.16 -2.46 -2.45
CA SER A 348 -17.50 -2.70 -1.05
C SER A 348 -18.83 -2.04 -0.68
N ASP A 349 -19.61 -2.71 0.17
CA ASP A 349 -20.85 -2.15 0.68
C ASP A 349 -20.59 -0.92 1.58
N PRO A 350 -21.51 0.04 1.69
CA PRO A 350 -21.42 1.12 2.69
C PRO A 350 -21.46 0.53 4.11
N PRO A 351 -20.68 1.06 5.09
CA PRO A 351 -19.85 2.26 5.05
C PRO A 351 -18.38 2.03 4.62
N ASP A 352 -18.00 0.82 4.20
CA ASP A 352 -16.61 0.47 3.93
C ASP A 352 -16.03 1.14 2.66
N ARG A 353 -16.88 1.49 1.69
CA ARG A 353 -16.44 2.13 0.43
C ARG A 353 -15.70 3.47 0.62
N VAL A 354 -15.99 4.19 1.71
CA VAL A 354 -15.43 5.52 2.07
C VAL A 354 -14.40 5.45 3.20
N ARG A 355 -13.81 4.26 3.40
CA ARG A 355 -12.73 4.08 4.36
C ARG A 355 -11.45 4.76 3.92
N ARG A 356 -10.60 5.09 4.90
CA ARG A 356 -9.22 5.57 4.72
C ARG A 356 -8.49 4.88 3.57
N SER A 357 -7.81 5.69 2.76
CA SER A 357 -7.13 5.27 1.55
C SER A 357 -6.09 4.18 1.76
N VAL A 358 -5.46 4.10 2.94
CA VAL A 358 -4.52 3.03 3.30
C VAL A 358 -5.13 1.62 3.26
N TYR A 359 -6.47 1.50 3.37
CA TYR A 359 -7.16 0.22 3.29
C TYR A 359 -7.62 -0.13 1.88
N ILE A 360 -7.40 0.70 0.86
CA ILE A 360 -7.85 0.37 -0.49
C ILE A 360 -7.12 -0.86 -0.99
N TYR A 361 -7.87 -1.77 -1.59
CA TYR A 361 -7.34 -2.97 -2.21
C TYR A 361 -6.41 -2.59 -3.38
N ALA A 362 -5.12 -2.90 -3.24
CA ALA A 362 -4.11 -2.69 -4.26
C ALA A 362 -4.12 -3.85 -5.28
N LYS A 363 -4.58 -3.58 -6.50
CA LYS A 363 -4.53 -4.53 -7.62
C LYS A 363 -3.52 -4.04 -8.66
N ARG A 364 -2.41 -4.76 -8.85
CA ARG A 364 -1.31 -4.35 -9.77
C ARG A 364 -1.81 -3.90 -11.15
N ASN A 365 -2.66 -4.71 -11.78
CA ASN A 365 -3.15 -4.44 -13.14
C ASN A 365 -4.36 -3.48 -13.20
N LEU A 366 -4.85 -2.99 -12.06
CA LEU A 366 -5.96 -2.03 -12.00
C LEU A 366 -5.79 -1.17 -10.73
N PRO A 367 -4.81 -0.23 -10.72
CA PRO A 367 -4.72 0.76 -9.66
C PRO A 367 -6.02 1.57 -9.62
N TYR A 368 -6.36 2.13 -8.45
CA TYR A 368 -7.54 2.96 -8.34
C TYR A 368 -7.39 4.22 -9.24
N PRO A 369 -8.28 4.48 -10.22
CA PRO A 369 -8.01 5.48 -11.26
C PRO A 369 -7.72 6.89 -10.73
N LEU A 370 -8.44 7.32 -9.69
CA LEU A 370 -8.18 8.59 -9.02
C LEU A 370 -6.75 8.67 -8.49
N MET A 371 -6.26 7.59 -7.89
CA MET A 371 -4.94 7.54 -7.31
C MET A 371 -3.86 7.52 -8.40
N ALA A 372 -4.07 6.71 -9.44
CA ALA A 372 -3.18 6.65 -10.59
C ALA A 372 -3.00 8.03 -11.24
N ALA A 373 -4.08 8.81 -11.38
CA ALA A 373 -4.01 10.17 -11.91
C ALA A 373 -3.14 11.12 -11.06
N PHE A 374 -3.03 10.89 -9.75
CA PHE A 374 -2.27 11.72 -8.81
C PHE A 374 -0.91 11.15 -8.41
N ASP A 375 -0.25 10.46 -9.33
CA ASP A 375 1.09 9.89 -9.17
C ASP A 375 1.18 8.83 -8.05
N PHE A 376 0.15 7.97 -7.93
CA PHE A 376 0.26 6.80 -7.05
C PHE A 376 1.44 5.93 -7.50
N PRO A 377 2.26 5.42 -6.56
CA PRO A 377 3.44 4.63 -6.90
C PRO A 377 3.10 3.42 -7.77
N ASP A 378 4.00 3.12 -8.71
CA ASP A 378 3.97 1.86 -9.43
C ASP A 378 4.06 0.69 -8.42
N MET A 379 3.24 -0.35 -8.63
CA MET A 379 3.19 -1.53 -7.78
C MET A 379 4.07 -2.69 -8.29
N HIS A 380 4.76 -2.48 -9.41
CA HIS A 380 5.74 -3.39 -10.01
C HIS A 380 7.17 -3.06 -9.57
N GLU A 381 7.46 -1.80 -9.25
CA GLU A 381 8.79 -1.31 -8.90
C GLU A 381 8.87 -0.77 -7.47
N ALA A 382 10.09 -0.69 -6.92
CA ALA A 382 10.33 -0.08 -5.62
C ALA A 382 10.40 1.45 -5.76
N CYS A 383 9.47 2.16 -5.11
CA CYS A 383 9.44 3.62 -5.11
C CYS A 383 10.11 4.21 -3.85
N GLY A 384 11.35 4.69 -3.99
CA GLY A 384 12.08 5.38 -2.90
C GLY A 384 11.73 6.86 -2.76
N CYS A 385 11.37 7.51 -3.88
CA CYS A 385 10.87 8.88 -3.91
C CYS A 385 9.66 8.94 -4.84
N ARG A 386 8.56 9.51 -4.35
CA ARG A 386 7.35 9.66 -5.14
C ARG A 386 7.46 10.88 -6.04
N THR A 387 7.33 10.68 -7.33
CA THR A 387 7.16 11.78 -8.28
C THR A 387 5.86 12.52 -7.98
N LYS A 388 5.89 13.85 -8.03
CA LYS A 388 4.70 14.69 -7.93
C LYS A 388 4.64 15.55 -9.18
N THR A 389 3.69 15.26 -10.05
CA THR A 389 3.38 16.05 -11.23
C THR A 389 2.24 17.03 -10.93
N THR A 390 2.12 18.05 -11.78
CA THR A 390 1.00 18.98 -11.78
C THR A 390 0.66 19.25 -13.24
N ILE A 391 -0.26 18.45 -13.78
CA ILE A 391 -0.60 18.43 -15.20
C ILE A 391 -2.09 18.72 -15.42
N ALA A 392 -2.43 19.29 -16.57
CA ALA A 392 -3.82 19.66 -16.90
C ALA A 392 -4.83 18.51 -16.74
N PRO A 393 -4.54 17.23 -17.09
CA PRO A 393 -5.46 16.13 -16.86
C PRO A 393 -5.85 15.92 -15.39
N GLN A 394 -4.95 16.21 -14.43
CA GLN A 394 -5.27 16.13 -13.01
C GLN A 394 -6.31 17.18 -12.64
N ALA A 395 -6.09 18.43 -13.03
CA ALA A 395 -7.06 19.51 -12.80
C ALA A 395 -8.41 19.23 -13.48
N LEU A 396 -8.39 18.74 -14.72
CA LEU A 396 -9.62 18.39 -15.45
C LEU A 396 -10.39 17.25 -14.77
N MET A 397 -9.69 16.25 -14.23
CA MET A 397 -10.31 15.20 -13.43
C MET A 397 -10.94 15.79 -12.16
N LEU A 398 -10.29 16.76 -11.52
CA LEU A 398 -10.85 17.39 -10.32
C LEU A 398 -12.17 18.12 -10.60
N LEU A 399 -12.21 18.82 -11.73
CA LEU A 399 -13.38 19.58 -12.17
C LEU A 399 -14.55 18.68 -12.56
N ASN A 400 -14.28 17.56 -13.25
CA ASN A 400 -15.34 16.77 -13.90
C ASN A 400 -15.69 15.46 -13.19
N SER A 401 -14.91 15.02 -12.19
CA SER A 401 -15.18 13.74 -11.53
C SER A 401 -16.44 13.79 -10.68
N GLY A 402 -17.38 12.86 -10.94
CA GLY A 402 -18.56 12.67 -10.10
C GLY A 402 -18.24 12.42 -8.63
N LEU A 403 -17.06 11.86 -8.31
CA LEU A 403 -16.61 11.68 -6.92
C LEU A 403 -16.43 13.01 -6.19
N ILE A 404 -15.86 14.00 -6.86
CA ILE A 404 -15.54 15.31 -6.27
C ILE A 404 -16.76 16.20 -6.27
N VAL A 405 -17.58 16.13 -7.32
CA VAL A 405 -18.89 16.75 -7.36
C VAL A 405 -19.77 16.25 -6.20
N ASN A 406 -19.82 14.94 -5.96
CA ASN A 406 -20.57 14.38 -4.83
C ASN A 406 -19.97 14.78 -3.48
N ALA A 407 -18.64 14.90 -3.37
CA ALA A 407 -18.00 15.42 -2.17
C ALA A 407 -18.35 16.91 -1.94
N ALA A 408 -18.42 17.72 -3.00
CA ALA A 408 -18.82 19.13 -2.94
C ALA A 408 -20.29 19.29 -2.51
N LYS A 409 -21.20 18.46 -3.03
CA LYS A 409 -22.61 18.40 -2.57
C LYS A 409 -22.72 18.15 -1.07
N GLN A 410 -21.97 17.17 -0.59
CA GLN A 410 -21.97 16.81 0.82
C GLN A 410 -21.31 17.90 1.69
N LEU A 411 -20.24 18.53 1.21
CA LEU A 411 -19.63 19.69 1.86
C LEU A 411 -20.62 20.85 1.97
N ALA A 412 -21.38 21.13 0.91
CA ALA A 412 -22.40 22.17 0.90
C ALA A 412 -23.51 21.90 1.93
N SER A 413 -24.05 20.68 1.96
CA SER A 413 -25.05 20.25 2.97
C SER A 413 -24.48 20.37 4.37
N ARG A 414 -23.29 19.80 4.61
CA ARG A 414 -22.62 19.83 5.92
C ARG A 414 -22.35 21.26 6.40
N SER A 415 -21.89 22.14 5.52
CA SER A 415 -21.61 23.54 5.88
C SER A 415 -22.87 24.30 6.25
N LYS A 416 -24.00 24.00 5.59
CA LYS A 416 -25.32 24.55 5.94
C LYS A 416 -25.79 24.06 7.31
N ASP A 417 -25.67 22.77 7.56
CA ASP A 417 -26.12 22.15 8.81
C ASP A 417 -25.26 22.60 10.01
N GLU A 418 -23.94 22.64 9.85
CA GLU A 418 -23.01 23.04 10.92
C GLU A 418 -22.94 24.55 11.15
N ALA A 419 -23.24 25.38 10.15
CA ALA A 419 -23.31 26.84 10.35
C ALA A 419 -24.51 27.26 11.20
N GLY A 420 -25.60 26.46 11.23
CA GLY A 420 -26.79 26.73 12.03
C GLY A 420 -27.48 28.06 11.73
N SER A 421 -27.15 28.71 10.60
CA SER A 421 -27.60 30.04 10.22
C SER A 421 -28.04 30.10 8.75
N ALA A 422 -29.04 30.94 8.49
CA ALA A 422 -29.45 31.29 7.13
C ALA A 422 -28.50 32.29 6.45
N ASP A 423 -27.60 32.92 7.22
CA ASP A 423 -26.64 33.90 6.71
C ASP A 423 -25.63 33.24 5.73
N PRO A 424 -25.58 33.69 4.46
CA PRO A 424 -24.61 33.22 3.49
C PRO A 424 -23.15 33.37 3.96
N ALA A 425 -22.81 34.45 4.67
CA ALA A 425 -21.44 34.66 5.13
C ALA A 425 -21.01 33.62 6.18
N ALA A 426 -21.92 33.24 7.08
CA ALA A 426 -21.69 32.17 8.05
C ALA A 426 -21.46 30.81 7.37
N ARG A 427 -22.24 30.48 6.32
CA ARG A 427 -22.09 29.24 5.55
C ARG A 427 -20.76 29.19 4.79
N ILE A 428 -20.38 30.29 4.15
CA ILE A 428 -19.07 30.46 3.48
C ILE A 428 -17.94 30.30 4.50
N GLY A 429 -18.06 30.95 5.66
CA GLY A 429 -17.10 30.84 6.75
C GLY A 429 -16.91 29.39 7.20
N ARG A 430 -18.01 28.64 7.36
CA ARG A 430 -17.94 27.23 7.75
C ARG A 430 -17.32 26.35 6.67
N ALA A 431 -17.68 26.55 5.40
CA ALA A 431 -17.07 25.83 4.29
C ALA A 431 -15.55 26.05 4.22
N TRP A 432 -15.08 27.28 4.43
CA TRP A 432 -13.65 27.62 4.50
C TRP A 432 -12.93 26.89 5.63
N GLN A 433 -13.53 26.87 6.83
CA GLN A 433 -12.94 26.18 7.99
C GLN A 433 -12.83 24.68 7.75
N ILE A 434 -13.81 24.07 7.10
CA ILE A 434 -13.78 22.64 6.76
C ILE A 434 -12.73 22.36 5.68
N ALA A 435 -12.65 23.20 4.64
CA ALA A 435 -11.77 23.00 3.50
C ALA A 435 -10.28 23.31 3.81
N PHE A 436 -10.00 24.42 4.51
CA PHE A 436 -8.65 24.94 4.71
C PHE A 436 -8.20 24.97 6.17
N GLY A 437 -9.08 24.69 7.13
CA GLY A 437 -8.72 24.69 8.56
C GLY A 437 -8.52 26.07 9.17
N ARG A 438 -8.90 27.15 8.46
CA ARG A 438 -8.85 28.54 8.93
C ARG A 438 -10.13 29.30 8.56
N SER A 439 -10.36 30.43 9.22
CA SER A 439 -11.40 31.36 8.82
C SER A 439 -11.00 32.13 7.55
N PRO A 440 -11.96 32.47 6.66
CA PRO A 440 -11.69 33.33 5.52
C PRO A 440 -11.38 34.75 5.98
N SER A 441 -10.55 35.45 5.21
CA SER A 441 -10.36 36.90 5.34
C SER A 441 -11.56 37.66 4.76
N ASP A 442 -11.72 38.93 5.16
CA ASP A 442 -12.82 39.76 4.65
C ASP A 442 -12.84 39.85 3.12
N ARG A 443 -11.66 39.89 2.48
CA ARG A 443 -11.55 39.90 1.01
C ARG A 443 -12.05 38.60 0.38
N GLU A 444 -11.75 37.46 0.99
CA GLU A 444 -12.20 36.15 0.52
C GLU A 444 -13.71 35.99 0.69
N VAL A 445 -14.28 36.45 1.82
CA VAL A 445 -15.73 36.46 2.03
C VAL A 445 -16.43 37.30 0.97
N GLN A 446 -15.95 38.51 0.71
CA GLN A 446 -16.54 39.39 -0.31
C GLN A 446 -16.43 38.79 -1.72
N ALA A 447 -15.29 38.17 -2.06
CA ALA A 447 -15.11 37.48 -3.33
C ALA A 447 -16.05 36.28 -3.47
N ALA A 448 -16.20 35.46 -2.42
CA ALA A 448 -17.10 34.32 -2.40
C ALA A 448 -18.56 34.74 -2.53
N MET A 449 -18.99 35.80 -1.82
CA MET A 449 -20.34 36.36 -1.94
C MET A 449 -20.63 36.87 -3.35
N LYS A 450 -19.67 37.57 -3.97
CA LYS A 450 -19.78 38.04 -5.35
C LYS A 450 -19.89 36.87 -6.33
N PHE A 451 -19.08 35.82 -6.12
CA PHE A 451 -19.11 34.62 -6.94
C PHE A 451 -20.47 33.91 -6.84
N THR A 452 -20.98 33.65 -5.63
CA THR A 452 -22.26 32.96 -5.45
C THR A 452 -23.44 33.75 -6.03
N ALA A 453 -23.42 35.08 -5.91
CA ALA A 453 -24.47 35.92 -6.49
C ALA A 453 -24.45 35.89 -8.04
N ALA A 454 -23.24 35.95 -8.64
CA ALA A 454 -23.10 35.84 -10.09
C ALA A 454 -23.50 34.45 -10.61
N GLN A 455 -23.12 33.40 -9.89
CA GLN A 455 -23.43 32.02 -10.26
C GLN A 455 -24.92 31.73 -10.16
N GLN A 456 -25.60 32.25 -9.14
CA GLN A 456 -27.05 32.17 -9.01
C GLN A 456 -27.76 32.79 -10.23
N GLN A 457 -27.30 33.95 -10.71
CA GLN A 457 -27.87 34.59 -11.90
C GLN A 457 -27.65 33.74 -13.16
N ILE A 458 -26.44 33.21 -13.36
CA ILE A 458 -26.12 32.33 -14.49
C ILE A 458 -27.03 31.09 -14.48
N ILE A 459 -27.23 30.48 -13.30
CA ILE A 459 -28.09 29.30 -13.15
C ILE A 459 -29.54 29.65 -13.48
N ALA A 460 -30.06 30.75 -12.95
CA ALA A 460 -31.42 31.22 -13.23
C ALA A 460 -31.66 31.51 -14.72
N ASP A 461 -30.66 32.07 -15.43
CA ASP A 461 -30.75 32.37 -16.86
C ASP A 461 -30.60 31.10 -17.74
N SER A 462 -30.03 30.02 -17.19
CA SER A 462 -29.66 28.79 -17.93
C SER A 462 -30.76 27.73 -18.07
N ASP A 463 -31.99 28.01 -17.60
CA ASP A 463 -33.13 27.06 -17.51
C ASP A 463 -33.59 26.46 -18.88
N THR A 464 -32.90 26.74 -19.98
CA THR A 464 -33.12 26.16 -21.32
C THR A 464 -32.15 25.05 -21.74
N THR A 465 -31.12 24.69 -20.95
CA THR A 465 -30.13 23.66 -21.35
C THR A 465 -29.77 22.63 -20.26
N ARG A 466 -30.75 22.12 -19.51
CA ARG A 466 -30.58 20.92 -18.65
C ARG A 466 -30.56 19.60 -19.46
N THR A 467 -29.82 19.54 -20.58
CA THR A 467 -29.75 18.35 -21.46
C THR A 467 -28.47 17.51 -21.31
N GLY A 468 -27.59 17.85 -20.38
CA GLY A 468 -26.58 16.93 -19.84
C GLY A 468 -27.02 16.37 -18.48
N GLU A 469 -26.38 15.31 -18.00
CA GLU A 469 -26.45 14.88 -16.59
C GLU A 469 -26.02 16.06 -15.70
N SER A 470 -26.96 16.95 -15.37
CA SER A 470 -26.67 18.15 -14.60
C SER A 470 -26.19 17.74 -13.22
N VAL A 471 -25.05 18.32 -12.82
CA VAL A 471 -24.51 18.20 -11.48
C VAL A 471 -25.56 18.64 -10.43
N HIS A 472 -26.48 19.53 -10.80
CA HIS A 472 -27.54 20.00 -9.92
C HIS A 472 -28.76 19.08 -9.98
N THR A 473 -29.11 18.52 -8.83
CA THR A 473 -30.36 17.77 -8.70
C THR A 473 -31.53 18.71 -9.01
N PRO A 474 -32.58 18.29 -9.75
CA PRO A 474 -33.71 19.15 -10.13
C PRO A 474 -34.45 19.82 -8.96
N THR A 475 -34.21 19.36 -7.74
CA THR A 475 -34.83 19.82 -6.50
C THR A 475 -34.06 20.90 -5.75
N ASP A 476 -32.82 21.21 -6.15
CA ASP A 476 -31.99 22.19 -5.45
C ASP A 476 -32.37 23.61 -5.89
N SER A 477 -32.52 24.54 -4.94
CA SER A 477 -32.73 25.96 -5.26
C SER A 477 -31.51 26.55 -5.97
N ASP A 478 -31.67 27.58 -6.82
CA ASP A 478 -30.54 28.23 -7.51
C ASP A 478 -29.47 28.72 -6.53
N THR A 479 -29.88 29.14 -5.33
CA THR A 479 -28.97 29.52 -4.24
C THR A 479 -28.14 28.35 -3.71
N GLU A 480 -28.72 27.15 -3.63
CA GLU A 480 -28.03 25.95 -3.17
C GLU A 480 -27.11 25.40 -4.26
N ALA A 481 -27.53 25.49 -5.52
CA ALA A 481 -26.71 25.14 -6.67
C ALA A 481 -25.46 26.06 -6.78
N ALA A 482 -25.63 27.39 -6.61
CA ALA A 482 -24.50 28.32 -6.59
C ALA A 482 -23.54 28.08 -5.41
N PHE A 483 -24.05 27.69 -4.25
CA PHE A 483 -23.22 27.35 -3.09
C PHE A 483 -22.47 26.02 -3.26
N LEU A 484 -23.08 25.05 -3.94
CA LEU A 484 -22.41 23.80 -4.36
C LEU A 484 -21.22 24.12 -5.25
N ASP A 485 -21.37 25.00 -6.25
CA ASP A 485 -20.29 25.40 -7.14
C ASP A 485 -19.14 26.09 -6.39
N LEU A 486 -19.46 26.89 -5.37
CA LEU A 486 -18.44 27.44 -4.48
C LEU A 486 -17.70 26.33 -3.73
N CYS A 487 -18.42 25.37 -3.14
CA CYS A 487 -17.81 24.23 -2.46
C CYS A 487 -16.94 23.39 -3.40
N HIS A 488 -17.37 23.22 -4.65
CA HIS A 488 -16.59 22.54 -5.68
C HIS A 488 -15.30 23.32 -5.99
N ALA A 489 -15.38 24.64 -6.16
CA ALA A 489 -14.20 25.48 -6.35
C ALA A 489 -13.22 25.40 -5.16
N LEU A 490 -13.71 25.37 -3.93
CA LEU A 490 -12.88 25.23 -2.72
C LEU A 490 -12.12 23.89 -2.69
N LEU A 491 -12.78 22.77 -3.00
CA LEU A 491 -12.13 21.45 -3.05
C LEU A 491 -11.10 21.31 -4.19
N ASN A 492 -11.19 22.19 -5.19
CA ASN A 492 -10.27 22.28 -6.32
C ASN A 492 -9.16 23.32 -6.12
N ALA A 493 -9.21 24.11 -5.04
CA ALA A 493 -8.27 25.18 -4.79
C ALA A 493 -6.85 24.66 -4.49
N ASN A 494 -5.86 25.47 -4.84
CA ASN A 494 -4.47 25.22 -4.52
C ASN A 494 -4.23 25.03 -3.01
N GLU A 495 -4.92 25.79 -2.16
CA GLU A 495 -4.83 25.69 -0.70
C GLU A 495 -5.36 24.34 -0.18
N PHE A 496 -6.30 23.70 -0.90
CA PHE A 496 -6.78 22.37 -0.55
C PHE A 496 -5.77 21.26 -0.90
N LEU A 497 -5.05 21.42 -2.01
CA LEU A 497 -4.22 20.37 -2.61
C LEU A 497 -2.74 20.44 -2.20
N PHE A 498 -2.30 21.54 -1.61
CA PHE A 498 -0.90 21.79 -1.26
C PHE A 498 -0.77 22.14 0.23
N VAL A 499 0.37 21.76 0.81
CA VAL A 499 0.81 22.18 2.15
C VAL A 499 1.98 23.15 1.97
N GLU A 500 1.99 24.26 2.69
CA GLU A 500 2.98 25.33 2.59
C GLU A 500 3.35 25.96 3.94
#